data_AF-A0A956ER21-F1
#
_entry.id   AF-A0A956ER21-F1
#
_cell.length_a   1.000
_cell.length_b   1.000
_cell.length_c   1.000
_cell.angle_alpha   90.00
_cell.angle_beta   90.00
_cell.angle_gamma   90.00
#
_symmetry.space_group_name_H-M   'P 1'
#
loop_
_entity.id
_entity.type
_entity.pdbx_description
1 polymer ?
#
loop_
_entity_poly.entity_id
_entity_poly.type
_entity_poly.pdbx_seq_one_letter_code
_entity_poly.pdbx_strand_id
1 'polypeptide(L)'
;MQDAVDTAYEPRGGLVRVSRDGSWFVTAEGETVSLVHRRNLRLLLQAMILRRAERPGEAMSVDEVFAHGWPGERVAVGAQNRVYVALSTLRKLGLRGVIERSREGYLIRPGASLAIEGS
;
A
#
# COMPACT_ATOMS: atom_id res chain seq x y z
N MET A 1 -28.47 4.55 -31.12
CA MET A 1 -27.09 4.27 -31.59
C MET A 1 -26.39 5.61 -31.70
N GLN A 2 -25.91 6.12 -30.57
CA GLN A 2 -25.16 7.36 -30.44
C GLN A 2 -24.15 7.17 -29.31
N ASP A 3 -22.95 7.67 -29.59
CA ASP A 3 -21.75 7.66 -28.77
C ASP A 3 -21.96 8.14 -27.34
N ALA A 4 -21.29 7.45 -26.41
CA ALA A 4 -20.73 8.07 -25.21
C ALA A 4 -19.51 7.24 -24.82
N VAL A 5 -18.36 7.72 -25.29
CA VAL A 5 -17.05 7.42 -24.72
C VAL A 5 -17.12 7.80 -23.24
N ASP A 6 -17.35 6.83 -22.35
CA ASP A 6 -17.25 7.09 -20.92
C ASP A 6 -15.78 6.99 -20.50
N THR A 7 -15.13 8.14 -20.68
CA THR A 7 -14.16 8.73 -19.77
C THR A 7 -12.98 7.82 -19.40
N ALA A 8 -11.88 8.05 -20.11
CA ALA A 8 -10.55 7.88 -19.53
C ALA A 8 -10.57 8.41 -18.09
N TYR A 9 -10.35 7.54 -17.11
CA TYR A 9 -9.93 7.94 -15.78
C TYR A 9 -8.55 8.58 -15.95
N GLU A 10 -8.51 9.82 -16.40
CA GLU A 10 -7.38 10.71 -16.21
C GLU A 10 -7.22 10.75 -14.69
N PRO A 11 -6.14 10.18 -14.12
CA PRO A 11 -5.93 10.35 -12.70
C PRO A 11 -5.68 11.84 -12.50
N ARG A 12 -6.72 12.58 -12.08
CA ARG A 12 -6.55 13.80 -11.28
C ARG A 12 -6.04 13.41 -9.87
N GLY A 13 -5.16 12.42 -9.81
CA GLY A 13 -4.59 11.87 -8.60
C GLY A 13 -3.29 12.59 -8.36
N GLY A 14 -3.28 13.47 -7.36
CA GLY A 14 -2.05 14.06 -6.85
C GLY A 14 -1.01 12.98 -6.52
N LEU A 15 0.25 13.39 -6.57
CA LEU A 15 1.39 12.53 -6.24
C LEU A 15 1.31 12.13 -4.77
N VAL A 16 1.23 10.83 -4.48
CA VAL A 16 1.43 10.31 -3.12
C VAL A 16 2.93 10.29 -2.84
N ARG A 17 3.35 10.84 -1.70
CA ARG A 17 4.75 10.75 -1.25
C ARG A 17 4.82 9.82 -0.06
N VAL A 18 5.79 8.93 -0.02
CA VAL A 18 5.97 7.99 1.10
C VAL A 18 7.42 8.03 1.59
N SER A 19 7.63 7.88 2.88
CA SER A 19 8.98 7.64 3.40
C SER A 19 9.42 6.21 3.09
N ARG A 20 10.70 6.03 2.78
CA ARG A 20 11.27 4.71 2.48
C ARG A 20 11.15 3.73 3.65
N ASP A 21 11.16 4.23 4.88
CA ASP A 21 10.96 3.45 6.12
C ASP A 21 9.49 3.22 6.49
N GLY A 22 8.54 3.75 5.70
CA GLY A 22 7.10 3.65 5.92
C GLY A 22 6.56 4.43 7.13
N SER A 23 7.38 5.26 7.78
CA SER A 23 7.00 6.03 8.97
C SER A 23 5.96 7.12 8.69
N TRP A 24 5.88 7.64 7.47
CA TRP A 24 4.88 8.62 7.06
C TRP A 24 4.57 8.53 5.56
N PHE A 25 3.44 9.13 5.18
CA PHE A 25 3.13 9.43 3.78
C PHE A 25 2.28 10.70 3.65
N VAL A 26 2.27 11.30 2.47
CA VAL A 26 1.39 12.42 2.08
C VAL A 26 0.40 11.90 1.04
N THR A 27 -0.89 12.08 1.28
CA THR A 27 -1.95 11.64 0.36
C THR A 27 -1.94 12.45 -0.94
N ALA A 28 -2.70 12.02 -1.94
CA ALA A 28 -2.87 12.76 -3.18
C ALA A 28 -3.49 14.16 -2.96
N GLU A 29 -4.20 14.33 -1.86
CA GLU A 29 -4.83 15.58 -1.42
C GLU A 29 -3.90 16.48 -0.58
N GLY A 30 -2.66 16.03 -0.30
CA GLY A 30 -1.68 16.78 0.48
C GLY A 30 -1.76 16.59 1.99
N GLU A 31 -2.59 15.68 2.50
CA GLU A 31 -2.67 15.38 3.93
C GLU A 31 -1.47 14.52 4.37
N THR A 32 -0.80 14.89 5.46
CA THR A 32 0.31 14.10 6.02
C THR A 32 -0.22 13.09 7.04
N VAL A 33 0.06 11.81 6.82
CA VAL A 33 -0.30 10.72 7.72
C VAL A 33 0.96 10.13 8.35
N SER A 34 1.03 10.16 9.69
CA SER A 34 2.09 9.51 10.46
C SER A 34 1.69 8.10 10.88
N LEU A 35 2.63 7.15 10.71
CA LEU A 35 2.53 5.76 11.15
C LEU A 35 3.53 5.42 12.27
N VAL A 36 4.21 6.41 12.85
CA VAL A 36 5.23 6.23 13.90
C VAL A 36 4.68 5.39 15.07
N HIS A 37 3.46 5.67 15.50
CA HIS A 37 2.79 4.93 16.58
C HIS A 37 1.96 3.72 16.12
N ARG A 38 1.99 3.41 14.81
CA ARG A 38 1.21 2.31 14.19
C ARG A 38 2.18 1.27 13.62
N ARG A 39 2.98 0.65 14.50
CA ARG A 39 4.11 -0.23 14.16
C ARG A 39 3.82 -1.17 13.00
N ASN A 40 2.76 -1.95 13.06
CA ASN A 40 2.49 -2.97 12.05
C ASN A 40 2.12 -2.34 10.69
N LEU A 41 1.40 -1.21 10.68
CA LEU A 41 1.11 -0.49 9.44
C LEU A 41 2.38 0.08 8.82
N ARG A 42 3.29 0.63 9.65
CA ARG A 42 4.60 1.12 9.21
C ARG A 42 5.43 0.00 8.57
N LEU A 43 5.57 -1.13 9.26
CA LEU A 43 6.34 -2.28 8.76
C LEU A 43 5.77 -2.84 7.46
N LEU A 44 4.44 -2.92 7.37
CA LEU A 44 3.77 -3.34 6.14
C LEU A 44 4.02 -2.36 4.99
N LEU A 45 3.82 -1.06 5.22
CA LEU A 45 4.06 -0.05 4.21
C LEU A 45 5.52 -0.08 3.74
N GLN A 46 6.48 -0.16 4.67
CA GLN A 46 7.90 -0.30 4.37
C GLN A 46 8.17 -1.53 3.49
N ALA A 47 7.67 -2.71 3.87
CA ALA A 47 7.89 -3.93 3.10
C ALA A 47 7.34 -3.85 1.67
N MET A 48 6.16 -3.25 1.51
CA MET A 48 5.56 -3.05 0.19
C MET A 48 6.33 -2.02 -0.66
N ILE A 49 6.86 -0.95 -0.04
CA ILE A 49 7.72 0.04 -0.70
C ILE A 49 9.02 -0.59 -1.19
N LEU A 50 9.68 -1.37 -0.34
CA LEU A 50 10.91 -2.08 -0.70
C LEU A 50 10.65 -3.10 -1.82
N ARG A 51 9.59 -3.91 -1.71
CA ARG A 51 9.19 -4.84 -2.78
C ARG A 51 8.94 -4.11 -4.09
N ARG A 52 8.25 -2.97 -4.07
CA ARG A 52 7.98 -2.17 -5.28
C ARG A 52 9.24 -1.60 -5.92
N ALA A 53 10.24 -1.25 -5.12
CA ALA A 53 11.51 -0.72 -5.59
C ALA A 53 12.39 -1.82 -6.21
N GLU A 54 12.42 -3.01 -5.59
CA GLU A 54 13.26 -4.14 -6.03
C GLU A 54 12.62 -4.97 -7.15
N ARG A 55 11.30 -5.18 -7.07
CA ARG A 55 10.50 -6.05 -7.95
C ARG A 55 9.17 -5.38 -8.33
N PRO A 56 9.20 -4.38 -9.24
CA PRO A 56 7.97 -3.72 -9.71
C PRO A 56 6.92 -4.70 -10.21
N GLY A 57 5.71 -4.65 -9.64
CA GLY A 57 4.58 -5.48 -10.07
C GLY A 57 4.50 -6.85 -9.40
N GLU A 58 5.52 -7.24 -8.63
CA GLU A 58 5.49 -8.48 -7.87
C GLU A 58 4.64 -8.32 -6.60
N ALA A 59 3.65 -9.20 -6.45
CA ALA A 59 2.77 -9.18 -5.30
C ALA A 59 3.36 -9.96 -4.12
N MET A 60 3.07 -9.47 -2.92
CA MET A 60 3.32 -10.19 -1.68
C MET A 60 2.09 -11.02 -1.33
N SER A 61 2.28 -12.32 -1.13
CA SER A 61 1.24 -13.21 -0.61
C SER A 61 0.73 -12.75 0.76
N VAL A 62 -0.45 -13.24 1.18
CA VAL A 62 -1.01 -12.90 2.51
C VAL A 62 -0.05 -13.30 3.63
N ASP A 63 0.64 -14.43 3.49
CA ASP A 63 1.59 -14.93 4.48
C ASP A 63 2.86 -14.08 4.53
N GLU A 64 3.39 -13.64 3.39
CA GLU A 64 4.51 -12.68 3.36
C GLU A 64 4.11 -11.36 4.01
N VAL A 65 2.94 -10.82 3.64
CA VAL A 65 2.41 -9.59 4.25
C VAL A 65 2.30 -9.78 5.78
N PHE A 66 1.78 -10.90 6.26
CA PHE A 66 1.74 -11.19 7.69
C PHE A 66 3.14 -11.24 8.32
N ALA A 67 4.09 -11.97 7.73
CA ALA A 67 5.44 -12.11 8.26
C ALA A 67 6.16 -10.75 8.41
N HIS A 68 5.94 -9.82 7.47
CA HIS A 68 6.50 -8.47 7.55
C HIS A 68 5.79 -7.57 8.57
N GLY A 69 4.45 -7.67 8.69
CA GLY A 69 3.67 -6.82 9.58
C GLY A 69 3.73 -7.23 11.06
N TRP A 70 3.97 -8.51 11.32
CA TRP A 70 4.02 -9.12 12.66
C TRP A 70 5.31 -9.96 12.82
N PRO A 71 6.49 -9.33 12.75
CA PRO A 71 7.75 -10.06 12.77
C PRO A 71 7.92 -10.82 14.09
N GLY A 72 8.26 -12.10 13.98
CA GLY A 72 8.43 -13.02 15.12
C GLY A 72 7.13 -13.66 15.61
N GLU A 73 5.96 -13.28 15.09
CA GLU A 73 4.71 -13.96 15.40
C GLU A 73 4.50 -15.20 14.52
N ARG A 74 3.95 -16.25 15.12
CA ARG A 74 3.54 -17.44 14.38
C ARG A 74 2.20 -17.20 13.69
N VAL A 75 2.05 -17.74 12.49
CA VAL A 75 0.77 -17.77 11.80
C VAL A 75 -0.23 -18.55 12.66
N ALA A 76 -1.30 -17.87 13.06
CA ALA A 76 -2.35 -18.41 13.91
C ALA A 76 -3.72 -18.14 13.29
N VAL A 77 -4.76 -18.77 13.84
CA VAL A 77 -6.16 -18.48 13.46
C VAL A 77 -6.40 -16.97 13.53
N GLY A 78 -6.79 -16.37 12.39
CA GLY A 78 -7.02 -14.94 12.26
C GLY A 78 -5.86 -14.09 11.75
N ALA A 79 -4.69 -14.66 11.44
CA ALA A 79 -3.57 -13.94 10.80
C ALA A 79 -4.01 -13.20 9.51
N GLN A 80 -4.74 -13.89 8.65
CA GLN A 80 -5.32 -13.32 7.44
C GLN A 80 -6.24 -12.12 7.72
N ASN A 81 -7.08 -12.19 8.76
CA ASN A 81 -7.96 -11.08 9.12
C ASN A 81 -7.16 -9.85 9.57
N ARG A 82 -6.07 -10.05 10.32
CA ARG A 82 -5.17 -8.98 10.73
C ARG A 82 -4.52 -8.30 9.53
N VAL A 83 -4.06 -9.06 8.54
CA VAL A 83 -3.56 -8.54 7.26
C VAL A 83 -4.62 -7.70 6.56
N TYR A 84 -5.84 -8.22 6.42
CA TYR A 84 -6.94 -7.51 5.76
C TYR A 84 -7.30 -6.20 6.46
N VAL A 85 -7.37 -6.19 7.79
CA VAL A 85 -7.64 -4.98 8.58
C VAL A 85 -6.53 -3.94 8.39
N ALA A 86 -5.26 -4.37 8.41
CA ALA A 86 -4.14 -3.47 8.23
C ALA A 86 -4.12 -2.83 6.83
N LEU A 87 -4.29 -3.63 5.78
CA LEU A 87 -4.35 -3.15 4.40
C LEU A 87 -5.59 -2.25 4.15
N SER A 88 -6.73 -2.61 4.72
CA SER A 88 -7.94 -1.78 4.67
C SER A 88 -7.71 -0.42 5.34
N THR A 89 -7.03 -0.42 6.49
CA THR A 89 -6.64 0.81 7.20
C THR A 89 -5.73 1.69 6.34
N LEU A 90 -4.65 1.14 5.77
CA LEU A 90 -3.75 1.89 4.87
C LEU A 90 -4.49 2.50 3.68
N ARG A 91 -5.38 1.73 3.05
CA ARG A 91 -6.22 2.23 1.94
C ARG A 91 -7.13 3.38 2.36
N LYS A 92 -7.77 3.27 3.53
CA LYS A 92 -8.66 4.32 4.07
C LYS A 92 -7.90 5.60 4.44
N LEU A 93 -6.64 5.48 4.85
CA LEU A 93 -5.80 6.63 5.20
C LEU A 93 -5.24 7.36 3.96
N GLY A 94 -5.59 6.96 2.73
CA GLY A 94 -5.19 7.66 1.50
C GLY A 94 -4.44 6.80 0.49
N LEU A 95 -4.15 5.52 0.80
CA LEU A 95 -3.42 4.64 -0.14
C LEU A 95 -4.31 3.77 -1.01
N ARG A 96 -5.61 4.07 -1.12
CA ARG A 96 -6.58 3.28 -1.92
C ARG A 96 -6.18 3.18 -3.40
N GLY A 97 -5.69 4.27 -4.00
CA GLY A 97 -5.24 4.29 -5.41
C GLY A 97 -3.83 3.73 -5.65
N VAL A 98 -3.13 3.37 -4.57
CA VAL A 98 -1.72 2.92 -4.57
C VAL A 98 -1.63 1.42 -4.29
N ILE A 99 -2.36 0.93 -3.28
CA ILE A 99 -2.31 -0.48 -2.85
C ILE A 99 -3.39 -1.30 -3.56
N GLU A 100 -2.96 -2.23 -4.39
CA GLU A 100 -3.80 -3.10 -5.19
C GLU A 100 -3.84 -4.52 -4.63
N ARG A 101 -4.94 -5.23 -4.88
CA ARG A 101 -5.04 -6.68 -4.66
C ARG A 101 -4.94 -7.36 -6.02
N SER A 102 -3.99 -8.26 -6.18
CA SER A 102 -3.86 -9.13 -7.34
C SER A 102 -4.36 -10.55 -7.03
N ARG A 103 -4.25 -11.46 -8.00
CA ARG A 103 -4.49 -12.89 -7.79
C ARG A 103 -3.47 -13.53 -6.84
N GLU A 104 -2.25 -13.01 -6.82
CA GLU A 104 -1.11 -13.55 -6.04
C GLU A 104 -0.99 -12.91 -4.65
N GLY A 105 -1.64 -11.77 -4.41
CA GLY A 105 -1.66 -11.13 -3.10
C GLY A 105 -1.86 -9.62 -3.17
N TYR A 106 -0.96 -8.87 -2.53
CA TYR A 106 -1.02 -7.42 -2.44
C TYR A 106 0.27 -6.77 -2.91
N LEU A 107 0.13 -5.66 -3.63
CA LEU A 107 1.25 -4.90 -4.16
C LEU A 107 0.97 -3.40 -4.13
N ILE A 108 2.03 -2.62 -4.22
CA ILE A 108 1.93 -1.25 -4.72
C ILE A 108 1.84 -1.34 -6.24
N ARG A 109 0.77 -0.80 -6.81
CA ARG A 109 0.51 -0.84 -8.25
C ARG A 109 1.67 -0.18 -9.01
N PRO A 110 2.21 -0.80 -10.07
CA PRO A 110 3.31 -0.22 -10.85
C PRO A 110 2.99 1.16 -11.42
N GLY A 111 1.76 1.38 -11.89
CA GLY A 111 1.29 2.66 -12.43
C GLY A 111 0.70 3.63 -11.40
N ALA A 112 0.92 3.45 -10.09
CA ALA A 112 0.53 4.44 -9.10
C ALA A 112 1.44 5.68 -9.18
N SER A 113 0.84 6.88 -9.10
CA SER A 113 1.59 8.14 -8.95
C SER A 113 2.14 8.22 -7.52
N LEU A 114 3.35 7.71 -7.32
CA LEU A 114 4.01 7.54 -6.03
C LEU A 114 5.46 7.98 -6.11
N ALA A 115 5.89 8.85 -5.19
CA ALA A 115 7.29 9.19 -4.97
C ALA A 115 7.77 8.59 -3.63
N ILE A 116 8.92 7.93 -3.65
CA ILE A 116 9.56 7.37 -2.45
C ILE A 116 10.66 8.34 -2.01
N GLU A 117 10.58 8.83 -0.79
CA GLU A 117 11.57 9.73 -0.19
C GLU A 117 12.52 8.95 0.71
N GLY A 118 13.82 9.21 0.57
CA GLY A 118 14.83 8.73 1.52
C GLY A 118 14.64 9.42 2.87
N SER A 119 14.65 8.62 3.94
CA SER A 119 14.66 9.12 5.32
C SER A 119 15.94 9.89 5.64
#